data_AF-A0A1B7MJS5-F1
#
_entry.id   AF-A0A1B7MJS5-F1
#
_cell.length_a   1.000
_cell.length_b   1.000
_cell.length_c   1.000
_cell.angle_alpha   90.00
_cell.angle_beta   90.00
_cell.angle_gamma   90.00
#
_symmetry.space_group_name_H-M   'P 1'
#
loop_
_entity.id
_entity.type
_entity.pdbx_description
1 polymer ?
#
loop_
_entity_poly.entity_id
_entity_poly.type
_entity_poly.pdbx_seq_one_letter_code
_entity_poly.pdbx_strand_id
1 'polypeptide(L)' 'FSTRSLRFMDAYRKGLDGKQEARASKKFRGHRVLPETIMRDLTDADLAG' A
#
# COMPACT_ATOMS: atom_id res chain seq x y z
N PHE A 1 -12.72 -12.61 0.41
CA PHE A 1 -13.11 -11.38 -0.31
C PHE A 1 -12.82 -10.09 0.47
N SER A 2 -12.91 -10.07 1.80
CA SER A 2 -12.69 -8.88 2.66
C SER A 2 -11.23 -8.44 2.84
N THR A 3 -10.26 -9.31 2.55
CA THR A 3 -8.83 -9.06 2.74
C THR A 3 -8.26 -7.96 1.84
N ARG A 4 -8.88 -7.75 0.67
CA ARG A 4 -8.40 -6.76 -0.31
C ARG A 4 -8.81 -5.36 0.13
N SER A 5 -10.06 -5.16 0.50
CA SER A 5 -10.60 -3.87 0.97
C SER A 5 -9.89 -3.34 2.22
N LEU A 6 -9.44 -4.24 3.12
CA LEU A 6 -8.69 -3.85 4.31
C LEU A 6 -7.33 -3.21 3.96
N ARG A 7 -6.66 -3.66 2.89
CA ARG A 7 -5.37 -3.08 2.44
C ARG A 7 -5.55 -1.69 1.86
N PHE A 8 -6.60 -1.50 1.05
CA PHE A 8 -6.96 -0.18 0.52
C PHE A 8 -7.22 0.81 1.66
N MET A 9 -8.02 0.41 2.66
CA MET A 9 -8.34 1.27 3.79
C MET A 9 -7.12 1.56 4.68
N ASP A 10 -6.25 0.58 4.90
CA ASP A 10 -4.99 0.75 5.63
C ASP A 10 -4.04 1.70 4.88
N ALA A 11 -3.97 1.59 3.55
CA ALA A 11 -3.16 2.45 2.70
C ALA A 11 -3.64 3.91 2.73
N TYR A 12 -4.95 4.14 2.59
CA TYR A 12 -5.52 5.48 2.68
C TYR A 12 -5.29 6.11 4.05
N ARG A 13 -5.46 5.34 5.14
CA ARG A 13 -5.16 5.83 6.50
C ARG A 13 -3.71 6.22 6.69
N LYS A 14 -2.80 5.57 5.96
CA LYS A 14 -1.36 5.83 6.00
C LYS A 14 -0.91 6.87 4.95
N GLY A 15 -1.83 7.46 4.20
CA GLY A 15 -1.56 8.57 3.27
C GLY A 15 -1.04 8.16 1.89
N LEU A 16 -1.23 6.91 1.46
CA LEU A 16 -0.88 6.49 0.10
C LEU A 16 -1.86 7.03 -0.94
N ASP A 17 -1.33 7.43 -2.10
CA ASP A 17 -2.09 7.63 -3.34
C ASP A 17 -2.64 6.28 -3.85
N GLY A 18 -3.79 6.31 -4.53
CA GLY A 18 -4.37 5.18 -5.22
C GLY A 18 -3.43 4.47 -6.20
N LYS A 19 -2.46 5.16 -6.83
CA LYS A 19 -1.43 4.49 -7.66
C LYS A 19 -0.45 3.69 -6.80
N GLN A 20 0.01 4.25 -5.69
CA GLN A 20 0.92 3.57 -4.76
C GLN A 20 0.22 2.38 -4.10
N GLU A 21 -1.04 2.56 -3.69
CA GLU A 21 -1.87 1.49 -3.13
C GLU A 21 -2.02 0.34 -4.13
N ALA A 22 -2.35 0.62 -5.40
CA ALA A 22 -2.58 -0.43 -6.38
C ALA A 22 -1.32 -1.30 -6.58
N ARG A 23 -0.15 -0.66 -6.52
CA ARG A 23 1.16 -1.32 -6.56
C ARG A 23 1.41 -2.13 -5.29
N ALA A 24 1.12 -1.58 -4.12
CA ALA A 24 1.27 -2.24 -2.82
C ALA A 24 0.37 -3.48 -2.70
N SER A 25 -0.91 -3.33 -3.00
CA SER A 25 -1.92 -4.39 -2.98
C SER A 25 -1.64 -5.51 -3.98
N LYS A 26 -0.98 -5.20 -5.11
CA LYS A 26 -0.52 -6.20 -6.09
C LYS A 26 0.71 -6.96 -5.59
N LYS A 27 1.67 -6.27 -4.96
CA LYS A 27 2.90 -6.87 -4.41
C LYS A 27 2.63 -7.73 -3.16
N PHE A 28 1.64 -7.33 -2.33
CA PHE A 28 1.35 -7.98 -1.05
C PHE A 28 -0.03 -8.65 -1.01
N ARG A 29 -0.29 -9.50 -2.01
CA ARG A 29 -1.57 -10.21 -2.14
C ARG A 29 -1.89 -11.16 -0.97
N GLY A 30 -0.93 -11.51 -0.11
CA GLY A 30 -1.10 -12.42 1.03
C GLY A 30 -1.27 -11.78 2.42
N HIS A 31 -0.93 -10.51 2.62
CA HIS A 31 -0.91 -9.89 3.96
C HIS A 31 -2.14 -9.03 4.24
N ARG A 32 -2.71 -9.05 5.44
CA ARG A 32 -3.91 -8.23 5.76
C ARG A 32 -3.60 -6.75 6.02
N VAL A 33 -2.36 -6.45 6.38
CA VAL A 33 -1.87 -5.12 6.77
C VAL A 33 -0.65 -4.81 5.93
N LEU A 34 -0.51 -3.57 5.48
CA LEU A 34 0.69 -3.11 4.77
C LEU A 34 1.82 -2.86 5.78
N PRO A 35 2.94 -3.61 5.72
CA PRO A 35 4.08 -3.35 6.57
C PRO A 35 4.66 -1.96 6.30
N GLU A 36 5.11 -1.27 7.36
CA GLU A 36 5.68 0.08 7.28
C GLU A 36 6.92 0.16 6.40
N THR A 37 7.69 -0.92 6.28
CA THR A 37 8.86 -0.98 5.38
C THR A 37 8.48 -0.75 3.92
N ILE A 38 7.33 -1.27 3.49
CA ILE A 38 6.84 -1.11 2.12
C ILE A 38 6.21 0.25 1.91
N MET A 39 5.58 0.81 2.94
CA MET A 39 5.10 2.19 2.92
C MET A 39 6.27 3.12 2.55
N ARG A 40 7.40 2.96 3.24
CA ARG A 40 8.59 3.77 3.00
C ARG A 40 9.16 3.57 1.59
N ASP A 41 9.28 2.33 1.13
CA ASP A 41 9.71 2.01 -0.24
C ASP A 41 8.80 2.63 -1.32
N LEU A 42 7.49 2.71 -1.06
CA LEU A 42 6.51 3.27 -1.98
C LEU A 42 6.48 4.81 -1.97
N THR A 43 6.71 5.42 -0.81
CA THR A 43 6.85 6.87 -0.67
C THR A 43 8.16 7.35 -1.30
N ASP A 44 9.29 6.67 -1.06
CA ASP A 44 10.58 7.00 -1.68
C ASP A 44 10.54 6.83 -3.21
N ALA A 45 9.82 5.83 -3.71
CA ALA A 45 9.65 5.63 -5.16
C ALA A 45 8.82 6.73 -5.85
N ASP A 46 8.06 7.52 -5.09
CA ASP A 46 7.18 8.59 -5.60
C ASP A 46 7.84 9.97 -5.49
N LEU A 47 8.75 10.16 -4.51
CA LEU A 47 9.60 11.35 -4.39
C LEU A 47 10.78 11.36 -5.39
N ALA A 48 11.08 10.22 -6.01
CA ALA A 48 12.18 10.07 -6.96
C ALA A 48 11.79 10.30 -8.44
N GLY A 49 10.55 10.72 -8.72
CA GLY A 49 10.04 11.03 -10.06
C GLY A 49 9.52 12.47 -10.15
#